data_AF-A0A356QKC1-F1
#
_entry.id   AF-A0A356QKC1-F1
#
_cell.length_a   1.000
_cell.length_b   1.000
_cell.length_c   1.000
_cell.angle_alpha   90.00
_cell.angle_beta   90.00
_cell.angle_gamma   90.00
#
_symmetry.space_group_name_H-M   'P 1'
#
loop_
_entity.id
_entity.type
_entity.pdbx_description
1 polymer ?
#
loop_
_entity_poly.entity_id
_entity_poly.type
_entity_poly.pdbx_seq_one_letter_code
_entity_poly.pdbx_strand_id
1 'polypeptide(L)'
;MIASIDTVESGLAVCLLMTAIGCLFDRHLLRACWLLVLFALLMSAAWWYLNAPWHALVEVILGSALTGGGFIYVLRTLPSQRLWMPRYDRTRVEWPHRLTKGLLIIAWSIMLGVATQFLLPDMALSLTAHPLILSSVVIVSLGMGAFALHHHLMRRLMAFNVLGSGVFLMLAGMAGTSPSAQALITVGLLIAWLGSLLGVLLLRQLVHQEGSAALNDEYAPVRPPS
;
A
#
# COMPACT_ATOMS: atom_id res chain seq x y z
N MET A 1 -22.01 7.29 -25.94
CA MET A 1 -20.61 7.59 -25.55
C MET A 1 -20.42 7.64 -24.04
N ILE A 2 -21.32 8.29 -23.29
CA ILE A 2 -21.28 8.40 -21.81
C ILE A 2 -21.26 7.02 -21.12
N ALA A 3 -22.14 6.08 -21.52
CA ALA A 3 -22.18 4.73 -20.93
C ALA A 3 -20.89 3.90 -21.12
N SER A 4 -20.07 4.18 -22.14
CA SER A 4 -18.81 3.47 -22.36
C SER A 4 -17.68 4.00 -21.47
N ILE A 5 -17.78 5.26 -21.06
CA ILE A 5 -16.78 5.94 -20.22
C ILE A 5 -16.92 5.43 -18.78
N ASP A 6 -18.16 5.36 -18.28
CA ASP A 6 -18.47 4.81 -16.96
C ASP A 6 -18.05 3.33 -16.81
N THR A 7 -18.15 2.54 -17.89
CA THR A 7 -17.72 1.14 -17.89
C THR A 7 -16.20 0.98 -17.78
N VAL A 8 -15.43 1.89 -18.39
CA VAL A 8 -13.96 1.87 -18.31
C VAL A 8 -13.50 2.26 -16.92
N GLU A 9 -14.10 3.30 -16.35
CA GLU A 9 -13.79 3.75 -14.99
C GLU A 9 -14.09 2.68 -13.94
N SER A 10 -15.29 2.07 -14.04
CA SER A 10 -15.70 0.97 -13.16
C SER A 10 -14.79 -0.25 -13.31
N GLY A 11 -14.39 -0.58 -14.54
CA GLY A 11 -13.44 -1.65 -14.82
C GLY A 11 -12.07 -1.39 -14.17
N LEU A 12 -11.54 -0.19 -14.32
CA LEU A 12 -10.27 0.22 -13.70
C LEU A 12 -10.35 0.15 -12.17
N ALA A 13 -11.43 0.66 -11.58
CA ALA A 13 -11.67 0.62 -10.13
C ALA A 13 -11.66 -0.81 -9.58
N VAL A 14 -12.35 -1.74 -10.26
CA VAL A 14 -12.36 -3.16 -9.88
C VAL A 14 -10.99 -3.80 -10.07
N CYS A 15 -10.30 -3.53 -11.18
CA CYS A 15 -8.94 -4.04 -11.42
C CYS A 15 -7.94 -3.55 -10.35
N LEU A 16 -8.00 -2.28 -9.98
CA LEU A 16 -7.18 -1.69 -8.90
C LEU A 16 -7.46 -2.38 -7.57
N LEU A 17 -8.74 -2.58 -7.23
CA LEU A 17 -9.12 -3.25 -5.99
C LEU A 17 -8.62 -4.71 -5.95
N MET A 18 -8.82 -5.46 -7.03
CA MET A 18 -8.41 -6.86 -7.12
C MET A 18 -6.88 -7.01 -7.04
N THR A 19 -6.14 -6.15 -7.72
CA THR A 19 -4.67 -6.16 -7.69
C THR A 19 -4.12 -5.69 -6.33
N ALA A 20 -4.77 -4.73 -5.67
CA ALA A 20 -4.44 -4.33 -4.29
C ALA A 20 -4.63 -5.49 -3.30
N ILE A 21 -5.79 -6.16 -3.33
CA ILE A 21 -6.06 -7.33 -2.48
C ILE A 21 -5.01 -8.43 -2.72
N GLY A 22 -4.74 -8.73 -3.99
CA GLY A 22 -3.71 -9.70 -4.36
C GLY A 22 -2.33 -9.29 -3.82
N CYS A 23 -1.93 -8.04 -4.00
CA CYS A 23 -0.65 -7.53 -3.50
C CYS A 23 -0.52 -7.68 -1.98
N LEU A 24 -1.59 -7.41 -1.22
CA LEU A 24 -1.56 -7.44 0.24
C LEU A 24 -1.54 -8.87 0.80
N PHE A 25 -2.32 -9.78 0.20
CA PHE A 25 -2.60 -11.10 0.78
C PHE A 25 -1.97 -12.29 0.03
N ASP A 26 -1.28 -12.09 -1.09
CA ASP A 26 -0.62 -13.20 -1.80
C ASP A 26 0.43 -13.85 -0.90
N ARG A 27 0.43 -15.19 -0.85
CA ARG A 27 1.34 -15.99 -0.02
C ARG A 27 2.80 -15.87 -0.47
N HIS A 28 3.05 -15.65 -1.75
CA HIS A 28 4.38 -15.54 -2.34
C HIS A 28 4.80 -14.08 -2.54
N LEU A 29 5.82 -13.62 -1.82
CA LEU A 29 6.32 -12.23 -1.88
C LEU A 29 6.73 -11.78 -3.29
N LEU A 30 7.31 -12.67 -4.10
CA LEU A 30 7.65 -12.35 -5.49
C LEU A 30 6.42 -12.12 -6.37
N ARG A 31 5.34 -12.89 -6.16
CA ARG A 31 4.07 -12.67 -6.86
C ARG A 31 3.42 -11.37 -6.39
N ALA A 32 3.44 -11.10 -5.08
CA ALA A 32 3.00 -9.83 -4.52
C ALA A 32 3.74 -8.63 -5.13
N CYS A 33 5.06 -8.72 -5.35
CA CYS A 33 5.81 -7.66 -6.05
C CYS A 33 5.35 -7.46 -7.50
N TRP A 34 5.11 -8.53 -8.24
CA TRP A 34 4.57 -8.42 -9.59
C TRP A 34 3.16 -7.83 -9.61
N LEU A 35 2.32 -8.18 -8.63
CA LEU A 35 1.01 -7.57 -8.44
C LEU A 35 1.12 -6.09 -8.07
N LEU A 36 2.14 -5.69 -7.29
CA LEU A 36 2.41 -4.29 -6.99
C LEU A 36 2.81 -3.50 -8.26
N VAL A 37 3.64 -4.08 -9.12
CA VAL A 37 3.99 -3.49 -10.43
C VAL A 37 2.74 -3.34 -11.29
N LEU A 38 1.90 -4.38 -11.37
CA LEU A 38 0.64 -4.34 -12.12
C LEU A 38 -0.31 -3.27 -11.54
N PHE A 39 -0.42 -3.18 -10.22
CA PHE A 39 -1.21 -2.18 -9.53
C PHE A 39 -0.72 -0.75 -9.87
N ALA A 40 0.58 -0.50 -9.87
CA ALA A 40 1.15 0.80 -10.28
C ALA A 40 0.86 1.14 -11.75
N LEU A 41 0.88 0.15 -12.65
CA LEU A 41 0.49 0.36 -14.05
C LEU A 41 -1.00 0.68 -14.20
N LEU A 42 -1.86 0.04 -13.42
CA LEU A 42 -3.29 0.37 -13.37
C LEU A 42 -3.53 1.76 -12.76
N MET A 43 -2.76 2.14 -11.74
CA MET A 43 -2.78 3.50 -11.19
C MET A 43 -2.39 4.52 -12.27
N SER A 44 -1.34 4.26 -13.04
CA SER A 44 -0.96 5.10 -14.19
C SER A 44 -2.09 5.25 -15.22
N ALA A 45 -2.80 4.16 -15.54
CA ALA A 45 -3.98 4.22 -16.39
C ALA A 45 -5.12 5.07 -15.79
N ALA A 46 -5.33 4.98 -14.47
CA ALA A 46 -6.30 5.81 -13.77
C ALA A 46 -5.91 7.30 -13.79
N TRP A 47 -4.64 7.64 -13.59
CA TRP A 47 -4.12 9.01 -13.72
C TRP A 47 -4.35 9.57 -15.12
N TRP A 48 -4.14 8.75 -16.15
CA TRP A 48 -4.40 9.13 -17.53
C TRP A 48 -5.88 9.43 -17.76
N TYR A 49 -6.76 8.58 -17.22
CA TYR A 49 -8.21 8.78 -17.30
C TYR A 49 -8.67 10.04 -16.57
N LEU A 50 -8.03 10.41 -15.46
CA LEU A 50 -8.28 11.65 -14.72
C LEU A 50 -7.66 12.92 -15.37
N ASN A 51 -7.23 12.85 -16.64
CA ASN A 51 -6.55 13.93 -17.35
C ASN A 51 -5.27 14.45 -16.65
N ALA A 52 -4.56 13.55 -15.97
CA ALA A 52 -3.30 13.83 -15.28
C ALA A 52 -2.13 13.05 -15.91
N PRO A 53 -1.74 13.35 -17.18
CA PRO A 53 -0.73 12.58 -17.89
C PRO A 53 0.66 12.67 -17.26
N TRP A 54 0.97 13.78 -16.61
CA TRP A 54 2.22 13.94 -15.87
C TRP A 54 2.30 12.97 -14.69
N HIS A 55 1.24 12.86 -13.90
CA HIS A 55 1.13 11.89 -12.80
C HIS A 55 1.20 10.46 -13.30
N ALA A 56 0.58 10.17 -14.45
CA ALA A 56 0.66 8.84 -15.08
C ALA A 56 2.11 8.44 -15.39
N LEU A 57 2.92 9.35 -15.93
CA LEU A 57 4.35 9.11 -16.19
C LEU A 57 5.14 8.95 -14.89
N VAL A 58 4.90 9.82 -13.91
CA VAL A 58 5.55 9.75 -12.59
C VAL A 58 5.25 8.42 -11.91
N GLU A 59 4.01 7.94 -11.95
CA GLU A 59 3.59 6.66 -11.35
C GLU A 59 4.27 5.47 -12.02
N VAL A 60 4.43 5.49 -13.35
CA VAL A 60 5.18 4.43 -14.07
C VAL A 60 6.62 4.39 -13.59
N ILE A 61 7.28 5.54 -13.50
CA ILE A 61 8.70 5.62 -13.12
C ILE A 61 8.86 5.25 -11.63
N LEU A 62 8.14 5.94 -10.75
CA LEU A 62 8.30 5.78 -9.30
C LEU A 62 7.69 4.49 -8.76
N GLY A 63 6.46 4.18 -9.16
CA GLY A 63 5.70 3.03 -8.68
C GLY A 63 6.17 1.73 -9.31
N SER A 64 6.10 1.63 -10.64
CA SER A 64 6.36 0.36 -11.34
C SER A 64 7.87 0.05 -11.44
N ALA A 65 8.68 1.01 -11.90
CA ALA A 65 10.09 0.76 -12.18
C ALA A 65 10.94 0.81 -10.91
N LEU A 66 10.84 1.89 -10.12
CA LEU A 66 11.74 2.09 -8.98
C LEU A 66 11.28 1.32 -7.74
N THR A 67 10.01 1.44 -7.33
CA THR A 67 9.50 0.75 -6.14
C THR A 67 9.30 -0.75 -6.42
N GLY A 68 8.51 -1.10 -7.44
CA GLY A 68 8.25 -2.49 -7.81
C GLY A 68 9.51 -3.24 -8.25
N GLY A 69 10.29 -2.66 -9.17
CA GLY A 69 11.56 -3.23 -9.60
C GLY A 69 12.59 -3.35 -8.46
N GLY A 70 12.66 -2.36 -7.57
CA GLY A 70 13.51 -2.39 -6.38
C GLY A 70 13.18 -3.56 -5.45
N PHE A 71 11.89 -3.81 -5.18
CA PHE A 71 11.49 -4.92 -4.32
C PHE A 71 11.84 -6.28 -4.96
N ILE A 72 11.59 -6.44 -6.26
CA ILE A 72 11.94 -7.66 -7.00
C ILE A 72 13.44 -7.89 -6.98
N TYR A 73 14.24 -6.84 -7.20
CA TYR A 73 15.70 -6.92 -7.17
C TYR A 73 16.20 -7.38 -5.81
N VAL A 74 15.67 -6.81 -4.72
CA VAL A 74 16.05 -7.21 -3.36
C VAL A 74 15.68 -8.67 -3.09
N LEU A 75 14.45 -9.09 -3.41
CA LEU A 75 14.01 -10.48 -3.20
C LEU A 75 14.83 -11.49 -4.01
N ARG A 76 15.28 -11.13 -5.22
CA ARG A 76 16.13 -12.00 -6.05
C ARG A 76 17.59 -12.03 -5.62
N THR A 77 18.09 -10.95 -5.01
CA THR A 77 19.49 -10.85 -4.57
C THR A 77 19.73 -11.39 -3.17
N LEU A 78 18.68 -11.62 -2.36
CA LEU A 78 18.82 -12.34 -1.09
C LEU A 78 19.11 -13.83 -1.34
N PRO A 79 20.24 -14.38 -0.87
CA PRO A 79 20.54 -15.81 -1.01
C PRO A 79 19.54 -16.66 -0.21
N SER A 80 19.02 -17.71 -0.84
CA SER A 80 18.05 -18.67 -0.27
C SER A 80 18.56 -19.45 0.95
N GLN A 81 19.81 -19.23 1.39
CA GLN A 81 20.51 -20.03 2.40
C GLN A 81 20.49 -19.48 3.84
N ARG A 82 19.92 -18.31 4.14
CA ARG A 82 19.74 -17.82 5.52
C ARG A 82 18.33 -18.03 6.08
N LEU A 83 17.57 -18.96 5.50
CA LEU A 83 16.24 -19.39 5.97
C LEU A 83 16.31 -20.42 7.12
N TRP A 84 17.46 -20.63 7.75
CA TRP A 84 17.55 -21.41 8.98
C TRP A 84 16.98 -20.61 10.15
N MET A 85 15.70 -20.89 10.41
CA MET A 85 14.99 -20.54 11.62
C MET A 85 15.73 -21.09 12.84
N PRO A 86 15.99 -20.29 13.87
CA PRO A 86 16.15 -20.83 15.21
C PRO A 86 14.88 -21.60 15.55
N ARG A 87 15.04 -22.89 15.82
CA ARG A 87 14.01 -23.72 16.45
C ARG A 87 13.91 -23.24 17.91
N TYR A 88 12.67 -23.04 18.39
CA TYR A 88 12.26 -22.70 19.77
C TYR A 88 12.19 -21.19 20.06
N ASP A 89 11.17 -20.63 20.73
CA ASP A 89 10.30 -21.19 21.75
C ASP A 89 8.85 -20.64 21.67
N ARG A 90 7.92 -21.50 22.09
CA ARG A 90 6.48 -21.36 22.00
C ARG A 90 5.98 -20.68 23.27
N THR A 91 6.04 -19.36 23.37
CA THR A 91 5.49 -18.64 24.52
C THR A 91 4.20 -17.89 24.17
N ARG A 92 3.12 -18.45 24.69
CA ARG A 92 1.76 -17.92 24.72
C ARG A 92 1.70 -16.51 25.32
N VAL A 93 1.45 -15.48 24.51
CA VAL A 93 0.67 -14.30 24.91
C VAL A 93 -0.01 -13.69 23.65
N GLU A 94 -0.99 -14.38 23.07
CA GLU A 94 -1.52 -14.02 21.73
C GLU A 94 -2.79 -13.15 21.70
N TRP A 95 -3.42 -12.84 22.84
CA TRP A 95 -4.79 -12.29 22.84
C TRP A 95 -4.96 -10.75 22.87
N PRO A 96 -4.16 -9.95 23.61
CA PRO A 96 -4.47 -8.52 23.73
C PRO A 96 -4.10 -7.70 22.48
N HIS A 97 -2.98 -8.02 21.81
CA HIS A 97 -2.49 -7.25 20.66
C HIS A 97 -3.35 -7.41 19.39
N ARG A 98 -3.98 -8.57 19.17
CA ARG A 98 -4.89 -8.77 18.03
C ARG A 98 -6.16 -7.93 18.18
N LEU A 99 -6.65 -7.78 19.41
CA LEU A 99 -7.78 -6.92 19.73
C LEU A 99 -7.42 -5.44 19.59
N THR A 100 -6.22 -5.02 20.04
CA THR A 100 -5.75 -3.64 19.84
C THR A 100 -5.62 -3.28 18.36
N LYS A 101 -5.04 -4.19 17.55
CA LYS A 101 -4.94 -4.03 16.09
C LYS A 101 -6.33 -4.00 15.44
N GLY A 102 -7.23 -4.90 15.85
CA GLY A 102 -8.62 -4.90 15.37
C GLY A 102 -9.36 -3.61 15.69
N LEU A 103 -9.25 -3.11 16.92
CA LEU A 103 -9.82 -1.83 17.35
C LEU A 103 -9.23 -0.66 16.57
N LEU A 104 -7.91 -0.64 16.33
CA LEU A 104 -7.25 0.39 15.53
C LEU A 104 -7.78 0.41 14.09
N ILE A 105 -7.99 -0.78 13.49
CA ILE A 105 -8.53 -0.91 12.14
C ILE A 105 -9.99 -0.43 12.09
N ILE A 106 -10.80 -0.80 13.07
CA ILE A 106 -12.20 -0.38 13.18
C ILE A 106 -12.26 1.14 13.38
N ALA A 107 -11.48 1.68 14.32
CA ALA A 107 -11.41 3.12 14.58
C ALA A 107 -10.94 3.90 13.34
N TRP A 108 -9.94 3.40 12.62
CA TRP A 108 -9.46 4.01 11.38
C TRP A 108 -10.51 3.95 10.26
N SER A 109 -11.19 2.82 10.10
CA SER A 109 -12.24 2.65 9.09
C SER A 109 -13.43 3.56 9.37
N ILE A 110 -13.81 3.70 10.65
CA ILE A 110 -14.84 4.65 11.08
C ILE A 110 -14.38 6.08 10.83
N MET A 111 -13.14 6.43 11.20
CA MET A 111 -12.58 7.77 10.97
C MET A 111 -12.59 8.14 9.48
N LEU A 112 -12.17 7.21 8.61
CA LEU A 112 -12.16 7.44 7.16
C LEU A 112 -13.57 7.56 6.58
N GLY A 113 -14.52 6.74 7.06
CA GLY A 113 -15.93 6.84 6.69
C GLY A 113 -16.55 8.18 7.12
N VAL A 114 -16.27 8.64 8.34
CA VAL A 114 -16.75 9.93 8.84
C VAL A 114 -16.11 11.10 8.08
N ALA A 115 -14.81 11.04 7.81
CA ALA A 115 -14.10 12.08 7.06
C ALA A 115 -14.66 12.22 5.64
N THR A 116 -14.92 11.10 4.95
CA THR A 116 -15.52 11.12 3.61
C THR A 116 -16.95 11.66 3.61
N GLN A 117 -17.77 11.31 4.60
CA GLN A 117 -19.11 11.91 4.76
C GLN A 117 -19.06 13.42 5.07
N PHE A 118 -18.07 13.87 5.85
CA PHE A 118 -17.93 15.28 6.19
C PHE A 118 -17.40 16.13 5.02
N LEU A 119 -16.42 15.60 4.27
CA LEU A 119 -15.86 16.31 3.12
C LEU A 119 -16.79 16.27 1.89
N LEU A 120 -17.63 15.23 1.75
CA LEU A 120 -18.59 15.11 0.65
C LEU A 120 -19.97 14.67 1.16
N PRO A 121 -20.74 15.58 1.78
CA PRO A 121 -22.08 15.28 2.30
C PRO A 121 -23.04 14.80 1.20
N ASP A 122 -22.86 15.24 -0.05
CA ASP A 122 -23.66 14.82 -1.21
C ASP A 122 -23.20 13.50 -1.85
N MET A 123 -22.02 12.95 -1.48
CA MET A 123 -21.49 11.69 -2.04
C MET A 123 -21.65 10.47 -1.12
N ALA A 124 -22.15 10.67 0.09
CA ALA A 124 -22.22 9.64 1.13
C ALA A 124 -23.04 8.39 0.75
N LEU A 125 -23.87 8.44 -0.32
CA LEU A 125 -24.63 7.29 -0.80
C LEU A 125 -24.76 7.17 -2.34
N SER A 126 -24.02 7.95 -3.12
CA SER A 126 -23.99 7.80 -4.59
C SER A 126 -22.88 6.82 -5.00
N LEU A 127 -23.07 5.56 -4.63
CA LEU A 127 -22.14 4.43 -4.82
C LEU A 127 -21.75 4.21 -6.29
N THR A 128 -22.52 4.77 -7.23
CA THR A 128 -22.39 4.60 -8.68
C THR A 128 -21.80 5.81 -9.40
N ALA A 129 -21.66 6.97 -8.75
CA ALA A 129 -21.27 8.21 -9.45
C ALA A 129 -19.76 8.34 -9.68
N HIS A 130 -18.93 7.85 -8.74
CA HIS A 130 -17.47 7.97 -8.80
C HIS A 130 -16.77 6.68 -8.33
N PRO A 131 -16.74 5.62 -9.16
CA PRO A 131 -16.22 4.31 -8.78
C PRO A 131 -14.72 4.34 -8.40
N LEU A 132 -13.90 5.23 -8.98
CA LEU A 132 -12.49 5.36 -8.60
C LEU A 132 -12.32 5.88 -7.17
N ILE A 133 -13.07 6.91 -6.77
CA ILE A 133 -13.00 7.45 -5.41
C ILE A 133 -13.43 6.38 -4.40
N LEU A 134 -14.51 5.65 -4.69
CA LEU A 134 -14.94 4.54 -3.83
C LEU A 134 -13.85 3.46 -3.69
N SER A 135 -13.27 3.02 -4.81
CA SER A 135 -12.20 2.02 -4.79
C SER A 135 -10.99 2.51 -4.00
N SER A 136 -10.66 3.80 -4.09
CA SER A 136 -9.55 4.40 -3.34
C SER A 136 -9.78 4.36 -1.82
N VAL A 137 -10.99 4.66 -1.34
CA VAL A 137 -11.36 4.57 0.09
C VAL A 137 -11.22 3.13 0.60
N VAL A 138 -11.67 2.17 -0.20
CA VAL A 138 -11.58 0.74 0.13
C VAL A 138 -10.10 0.29 0.14
N ILE A 139 -9.30 0.72 -0.85
CA ILE A 139 -7.86 0.43 -0.93
C ILE A 139 -7.12 1.03 0.28
N VAL A 140 -7.42 2.27 0.68
CA VAL A 140 -6.80 2.91 1.86
C VAL A 140 -7.14 2.13 3.14
N SER A 141 -8.40 1.72 3.29
CA SER A 141 -8.84 0.92 4.45
C SER A 141 -8.15 -0.45 4.48
N LEU A 142 -8.10 -1.15 3.34
CA LEU A 142 -7.40 -2.43 3.18
C LEU A 142 -5.91 -2.30 3.44
N GLY A 143 -5.27 -1.27 2.90
CA GLY A 143 -3.85 -0.99 3.07
C GLY A 143 -3.50 -0.73 4.54
N MET A 144 -4.32 0.06 5.25
CA MET A 144 -4.12 0.29 6.69
C MET A 144 -4.35 -0.98 7.50
N GLY A 145 -5.40 -1.74 7.19
CA GLY A 145 -5.66 -3.04 7.81
C GLY A 145 -4.49 -4.00 7.64
N ALA A 146 -3.99 -4.14 6.41
CA ALA A 146 -2.83 -4.95 6.10
C ALA A 146 -1.57 -4.43 6.78
N PHE A 147 -1.34 -3.11 6.82
CA PHE A 147 -0.18 -2.52 7.48
C PHE A 147 -0.15 -2.84 8.98
N ALA A 148 -1.31 -2.79 9.65
CA ALA A 148 -1.42 -3.11 11.07
C ALA A 148 -1.33 -4.62 11.36
N LEU A 149 -1.88 -5.46 10.49
CA LEU A 149 -1.95 -6.92 10.69
C LEU A 149 -0.65 -7.66 10.32
N HIS A 150 0.08 -7.19 9.30
CA HIS A 150 1.27 -7.89 8.83
C HIS A 150 2.46 -7.74 9.78
N HIS A 151 3.08 -8.87 10.12
CA HIS A 151 4.29 -8.93 10.94
C HIS A 151 5.57 -8.76 10.10
N HIS A 152 5.58 -9.28 8.87
CA HIS A 152 6.76 -9.23 8.01
C HIS A 152 6.98 -7.82 7.44
N LEU A 153 8.16 -7.25 7.66
CA LEU A 153 8.47 -5.85 7.30
C LEU A 153 8.24 -5.54 5.80
N MET A 154 8.62 -6.44 4.88
CA MET A 154 8.30 -6.22 3.45
C MET A 154 6.81 -6.14 3.16
N ARG A 155 5.98 -6.94 3.84
CA ARG A 155 4.52 -6.89 3.65
C ARG A 155 3.95 -5.60 4.20
N ARG A 156 4.50 -5.12 5.32
CA ARG A 156 4.15 -3.83 5.91
C ARG A 156 4.55 -2.67 4.99
N LEU A 157 5.73 -2.73 4.36
CA LEU A 157 6.17 -1.73 3.38
C LEU A 157 5.34 -1.76 2.08
N MET A 158 4.95 -2.95 1.60
CA MET A 158 3.99 -3.09 0.49
C MET A 158 2.63 -2.51 0.86
N ALA A 159 2.12 -2.80 2.06
CA ALA A 159 0.86 -2.27 2.54
C ALA A 159 0.87 -0.75 2.67
N PHE A 160 1.99 -0.17 3.12
CA PHE A 160 2.20 1.27 3.14
C PHE A 160 2.16 1.88 1.73
N ASN A 161 2.78 1.22 0.74
CA ASN A 161 2.76 1.67 -0.65
C ASN A 161 1.35 1.64 -1.26
N VAL A 162 0.62 0.54 -1.05
CA VAL A 162 -0.77 0.40 -1.52
C VAL A 162 -1.68 1.44 -0.84
N LEU A 163 -1.52 1.65 0.48
CA LEU A 163 -2.23 2.68 1.23
C LEU A 163 -1.96 4.08 0.65
N GLY A 164 -0.69 4.44 0.48
CA GLY A 164 -0.30 5.75 -0.05
C GLY A 164 -0.86 6.00 -1.44
N SER A 165 -0.80 5.00 -2.31
CA SER A 165 -1.39 5.05 -3.67
C SER A 165 -2.90 5.28 -3.62
N GLY A 166 -3.60 4.59 -2.72
CA GLY A 166 -5.03 4.82 -2.48
C GLY A 166 -5.33 6.25 -2.01
N VAL A 167 -4.53 6.81 -1.12
CA VAL A 167 -4.68 8.21 -0.67
C VAL A 167 -4.48 9.18 -1.83
N PHE A 168 -3.46 8.98 -2.66
CA PHE A 168 -3.23 9.86 -3.82
C PHE A 168 -4.34 9.74 -4.86
N LEU A 169 -4.88 8.54 -5.10
CA LEU A 169 -6.04 8.36 -5.98
C LEU A 169 -7.28 9.09 -5.44
N MET A 170 -7.52 9.02 -4.13
CA MET A 170 -8.62 9.72 -3.47
C MET A 170 -8.46 11.24 -3.62
N LEU A 171 -7.28 11.78 -3.30
CA LEU A 171 -6.98 13.21 -3.42
C LEU A 171 -7.09 13.69 -4.87
N ALA A 172 -6.65 12.89 -5.84
CA ALA A 172 -6.75 13.22 -7.25
C ALA A 172 -8.20 13.28 -7.75
N GLY A 173 -9.00 12.28 -7.38
CA GLY A 173 -10.43 12.25 -7.71
C GLY A 173 -11.16 13.47 -7.14
N MET A 174 -10.74 13.96 -5.96
CA MET A 174 -11.31 15.15 -5.32
C MET A 174 -10.76 16.47 -5.89
N ALA A 175 -9.48 16.51 -6.24
CA ALA A 175 -8.79 17.73 -6.69
C ALA A 175 -9.21 18.18 -8.10
N GLY A 176 -9.69 17.25 -8.93
CA GLY A 176 -9.98 17.50 -10.34
C GLY A 176 -8.74 18.01 -11.09
N THR A 177 -8.93 19.02 -11.94
CA THR A 177 -7.86 19.59 -12.78
C THR A 177 -7.14 20.78 -12.14
N SER A 178 -7.30 21.00 -10.83
CA SER A 178 -6.66 22.13 -10.13
C SER A 178 -5.13 22.02 -10.16
N PRO A 179 -4.39 23.00 -10.73
CA PRO A 179 -2.94 22.92 -10.85
C PRO A 179 -2.22 22.88 -9.50
N SER A 180 -2.72 23.60 -8.50
CA SER A 180 -2.11 23.64 -7.16
C SER A 180 -2.23 22.29 -6.45
N ALA A 181 -3.40 21.65 -6.53
CA ALA A 181 -3.62 20.34 -5.95
C ALA A 181 -2.79 19.27 -6.68
N GLN A 182 -2.72 19.33 -8.01
CA GLN A 182 -1.87 18.45 -8.82
C GLN A 182 -0.38 18.56 -8.44
N ALA A 183 0.12 19.77 -8.17
CA ALA A 183 1.48 19.98 -7.71
C ALA A 183 1.72 19.32 -6.34
N LEU A 184 0.81 19.50 -5.37
CA LEU A 184 0.90 18.88 -4.05
C LEU A 184 0.86 17.35 -4.11
N ILE A 185 0.01 16.78 -4.98
CA ILE A 185 -0.03 15.34 -5.21
C ILE A 185 1.31 14.83 -5.76
N THR A 186 1.92 15.57 -6.70
CA THR A 186 3.23 15.20 -7.28
C THR A 186 4.33 15.21 -6.22
N VAL A 187 4.36 16.23 -5.36
CA VAL A 187 5.31 16.31 -4.24
C VAL A 187 5.08 15.15 -3.27
N GLY A 188 3.83 14.84 -2.96
CA GLY A 188 3.47 13.68 -2.14
C GLY A 188 3.97 12.36 -2.72
N LEU A 189 3.78 12.12 -4.03
CA LEU A 189 4.28 10.93 -4.73
C LEU A 189 5.81 10.82 -4.61
N LEU A 190 6.53 11.92 -4.78
CA LEU A 190 7.99 11.95 -4.61
C LEU A 190 8.41 11.57 -3.18
N ILE A 191 7.74 12.14 -2.17
CA ILE A 191 8.00 11.83 -0.75
C ILE A 191 7.69 10.36 -0.44
N ALA A 192 6.58 9.82 -0.96
CA ALA A 192 6.20 8.43 -0.78
C ALA A 192 7.22 7.47 -1.41
N TRP A 193 7.74 7.83 -2.58
CA TRP A 193 8.81 7.09 -3.24
C TRP A 193 10.10 7.10 -2.40
N LEU A 194 10.52 8.27 -1.89
CA LEU A 194 11.68 8.37 -1.00
C LEU A 194 11.48 7.54 0.28
N GLY A 195 10.28 7.55 0.85
CA GLY A 195 9.93 6.71 2.01
C GLY A 195 10.04 5.21 1.70
N SER A 196 9.65 4.80 0.50
CA SER A 196 9.77 3.41 0.05
C SER A 196 11.21 2.99 -0.17
N LEU A 197 12.04 3.86 -0.76
CA LEU A 197 13.48 3.63 -0.87
C LEU A 197 14.13 3.51 0.51
N LEU A 198 13.82 4.42 1.43
CA LEU A 198 14.30 4.37 2.80
C LEU A 198 13.87 3.05 3.47
N GLY A 199 12.61 2.65 3.33
CA GLY A 199 12.12 1.37 3.87
C GLY A 199 12.89 0.16 3.33
N VAL A 200 13.21 0.14 2.03
CA VAL A 200 14.04 -0.92 1.43
C VAL A 200 15.47 -0.90 1.95
N LEU A 201 16.07 0.28 2.08
CA LEU A 201 17.43 0.44 2.60
C LEU A 201 17.52 0.01 4.06
N LEU A 202 16.56 0.42 4.89
CA LEU A 202 16.45 -0.02 6.28
C LEU A 202 16.29 -1.53 6.37
N LEU A 203 15.45 -2.13 5.52
CA LEU A 203 15.33 -3.58 5.49
C LEU A 203 16.65 -4.27 5.11
N ARG A 204 17.36 -3.76 4.10
CA ARG A 204 18.66 -4.29 3.71
C ARG A 204 19.68 -4.18 4.83
N GLN A 205 19.72 -3.03 5.50
CA GLN A 205 20.60 -2.79 6.64
C GLN A 205 20.28 -3.72 7.80
N LEU A 206 19.00 -3.89 8.13
CA LEU A 206 18.54 -4.79 9.19
C LEU A 206 18.90 -6.24 8.88
N VAL A 207 18.67 -6.71 7.65
CA VAL A 207 19.08 -8.06 7.21
C VAL A 207 20.61 -8.22 7.26
N HIS A 208 21.37 -7.16 6.98
CA HIS A 208 22.82 -7.19 7.07
C HIS A 208 23.32 -7.31 8.52
N GLN A 209 22.67 -6.61 9.46
CA GLN A 209 23.08 -6.57 10.87
C GLN A 209 22.58 -7.78 11.68
N GLU A 210 21.34 -8.21 11.47
CA GLU A 210 20.65 -9.20 12.31
C GLU A 210 20.37 -10.54 11.58
N GLY A 211 20.71 -10.62 10.29
CA GLY A 211 20.39 -11.78 9.45
C GLY A 211 18.89 -11.87 9.11
N SER A 212 18.43 -13.04 8.66
CA SER A 212 17.03 -13.23 8.22
C SER A 212 16.00 -13.30 9.36
N ALA A 213 16.45 -13.35 10.62
CA ALA A 213 15.56 -13.32 11.78
C ALA A 213 14.80 -11.99 11.91
N ALA A 214 15.42 -10.89 11.49
CA ALA A 214 14.86 -9.55 11.59
C ALA A 214 13.69 -9.26 10.64
N LEU A 215 13.51 -10.09 9.61
CA LEU A 215 12.34 -10.00 8.74
C LEU A 215 11.05 -10.44 9.45
N ASN A 216 11.18 -11.16 10.57
CA ASN A 216 10.08 -11.75 11.32
C ASN A 216 9.80 -11.09 12.68
N ASP A 217 10.67 -10.19 13.18
CA ASP A 217 10.62 -9.79 14.59
C ASP A 217 10.71 -8.29 14.83
N GLU A 218 9.74 -7.77 15.60
CA GLU A 218 9.77 -6.48 16.29
C GLU A 218 9.78 -6.72 17.82
N TYR A 219 10.18 -7.91 18.28
CA TYR A 219 10.23 -8.24 19.70
C TYR A 219 11.39 -9.18 20.09
N ALA A 220 12.63 -8.74 19.85
CA ALA A 220 13.77 -9.28 20.58
C ALA A 220 13.84 -8.62 21.97
N PRO A 221 13.53 -9.32 23.08
CA PRO A 221 13.71 -8.73 24.41
C PRO A 221 15.19 -8.48 24.69
N VAL A 222 15.51 -7.26 25.13
CA VAL A 222 16.83 -6.91 25.66
C VAL A 222 17.14 -7.83 26.85
N ARG A 223 18.19 -8.64 26.73
CA ARG A 223 18.68 -9.46 27.84
C ARG A 223 19.22 -8.54 28.95
N PRO A 224 18.82 -8.71 30.23
CA PRO A 224 19.52 -8.05 31.32
C PRO A 224 20.94 -8.62 31.45
N PRO A 225 21.94 -7.80 31.82
CA PRO A 225 23.29 -8.28 32.10
C PRO A 225 23.27 -9.22 33.32
N SER A 226 24.02 -10.32 33.18
CA SER A 226 24.22 -11.38 34.19
C SER A 226 24.84 -10.88 35.48
#